data_AF-A0A7J0BL31-F1
#
_entry.id   AF-A0A7J0BL31-F1
#
_cell.length_a   1.000
_cell.length_b   1.000
_cell.length_c   1.000
_cell.angle_alpha   90.00
_cell.angle_beta   90.00
_cell.angle_gamma   90.00
#
_symmetry.space_group_name_H-M   'P 1'
#
loop_
_entity.id
_entity.type
_entity.pdbx_description
1 polymer ?
#
loop_
_entity_poly.entity_id
_entity_poly.type
_entity_poly.pdbx_seq_one_letter_code
_entity_poly.pdbx_strand_id
1 'polypeptide(L)'
;MPMPPTPCMGPAPLDMLDLVDLTSSQKTAVVTLLKKQIERMDKNAEAESPDLRMESQKAMRTAMEKGDVEAVRSLASHKGEEVTRRLVEQATFVAELRGILTPEQLKRLDALRDRLALRFERRMQDAGDGPEGIGGMRAERPAHRPGGPEHMRPPRMFPEEMKRDMQRWIDENS
;
A
#
# COMPACT_ATOMS: atom_id res chain seq x y z
N MET A 1 -6.23 -8.62 23.97
CA MET A 1 -7.12 -8.70 22.79
C MET A 1 -6.24 -8.87 21.56
N PRO A 2 -6.52 -9.83 20.66
CA PRO A 2 -5.81 -9.87 19.38
C PRO A 2 -6.12 -8.58 18.61
N MET A 3 -5.09 -7.91 18.12
CA MET A 3 -5.25 -6.77 17.24
C MET A 3 -6.05 -7.22 16.01
N PRO A 4 -7.04 -6.44 15.52
CA PRO A 4 -7.64 -6.74 14.23
C PRO A 4 -6.51 -6.77 13.20
N PRO A 5 -6.50 -7.74 12.26
CA PRO A 5 -5.52 -7.73 11.20
C PRO A 5 -5.58 -6.36 10.54
N THR A 6 -4.50 -5.59 10.64
CA THR A 6 -4.31 -4.44 9.75
C THR A 6 -4.61 -4.91 8.35
N PRO A 7 -5.33 -4.16 7.50
CA PRO A 7 -5.47 -4.50 6.10
C PRO A 7 -4.07 -4.60 5.52
N CYS A 8 -3.52 -5.81 5.52
CA CYS A 8 -2.22 -6.12 4.97
C CYS A 8 -2.38 -5.79 3.51
N MET A 9 -1.75 -4.69 3.11
CA MET A 9 -1.72 -4.17 1.75
C MET A 9 -1.35 -5.32 0.82
N GLY A 10 -2.37 -5.95 0.24
CA GLY A 10 -2.21 -6.96 -0.78
C GLY A 10 -1.53 -6.36 -2.02
N PRO A 11 -1.12 -7.20 -2.98
CA PRO A 11 -0.56 -6.72 -4.24
C PRO A 11 -1.50 -5.69 -4.88
N ALA A 12 -0.91 -4.75 -5.63
CA ALA A 12 -1.66 -3.70 -6.29
C ALA A 12 -2.80 -4.32 -7.12
N PRO A 13 -4.02 -3.75 -7.10
CA PRO A 13 -5.17 -4.32 -7.81
C PRO A 13 -4.92 -4.58 -9.30
N LEU A 14 -4.00 -3.82 -9.91
CA LEU A 14 -3.68 -3.85 -11.33
C LEU A 14 -2.98 -5.14 -11.77
N ASP A 15 -1.98 -5.61 -11.01
CA ASP A 15 -1.25 -6.85 -11.31
C ASP A 15 -2.18 -8.08 -11.35
N MET A 16 -3.31 -8.00 -10.65
CA MET A 16 -4.33 -9.06 -10.62
C MET A 16 -5.29 -8.98 -11.81
N LEU A 17 -5.43 -7.83 -12.47
CA LEU A 17 -6.30 -7.67 -13.64
C LEU A 17 -5.73 -8.37 -14.86
N ASP A 18 -4.40 -8.40 -15.03
CA ASP A 18 -3.74 -9.10 -16.14
C ASP A 18 -3.89 -10.63 -16.06
N LEU A 19 -4.21 -11.15 -14.87
CA LEU A 19 -4.45 -12.57 -14.63
C LEU A 19 -5.92 -12.98 -14.86
N VAL A 20 -6.80 -12.02 -15.18
CA VAL A 20 -8.20 -12.26 -15.47
C VAL A 20 -8.46 -11.96 -16.94
N ASP A 21 -9.07 -12.91 -17.65
CA ASP A 21 -9.42 -12.72 -19.07
C ASP A 21 -10.53 -11.66 -19.20
N LEU A 22 -10.15 -10.40 -19.39
CA LEU A 22 -11.08 -9.28 -19.61
C LEU A 22 -11.51 -9.19 -21.07
N THR A 23 -12.80 -8.96 -21.31
CA THR A 23 -13.29 -8.64 -22.66
C THR A 23 -12.86 -7.25 -23.10
N SER A 24 -12.88 -6.96 -24.41
CA SER A 24 -12.54 -5.62 -24.92
C SER A 24 -13.42 -4.52 -24.32
N SER A 25 -14.72 -4.78 -24.12
CA SER A 25 -15.63 -3.81 -23.50
C SER A 25 -15.32 -3.58 -22.02
N GLN A 26 -14.91 -4.62 -21.28
CA GLN A 26 -14.47 -4.49 -19.90
C GLN A 26 -13.16 -3.72 -19.81
N LYS A 27 -12.20 -3.99 -20.70
CA LYS A 27 -10.94 -3.24 -20.76
C LYS A 27 -11.17 -1.75 -20.95
N THR A 28 -12.04 -1.35 -21.89
CA THR A 28 -12.40 0.06 -22.08
C THR A 28 -13.00 0.68 -20.81
N ALA A 29 -13.91 -0.02 -20.13
CA ALA A 29 -14.49 0.47 -18.88
C ALA A 29 -13.44 0.63 -17.76
N VAL A 30 -12.50 -0.31 -17.66
CA VAL A 30 -11.37 -0.23 -16.71
C VAL A 30 -10.45 0.94 -17.07
N VAL A 31 -10.10 1.13 -18.35
CA VAL A 31 -9.30 2.29 -18.80
C VAL A 31 -9.96 3.61 -18.40
N THR A 32 -11.27 3.75 -18.62
CA THR A 32 -12.02 4.95 -18.22
C THR A 32 -11.96 5.16 -16.70
N LEU A 33 -12.13 4.09 -15.92
CA LEU A 33 -12.05 4.12 -14.47
C LEU A 33 -10.65 4.54 -13.99
N LEU A 34 -9.59 4.00 -14.59
CA LEU A 34 -8.20 4.33 -14.24
C LEU A 34 -7.87 5.79 -14.56
N LYS A 35 -8.28 6.31 -15.72
CA LYS A 35 -8.10 7.73 -16.06
C LYS A 35 -8.76 8.64 -15.03
N LYS A 36 -10.01 8.34 -14.65
CA LYS A 36 -10.74 9.07 -13.61
C LYS A 36 -10.03 9.00 -12.26
N GLN A 37 -9.43 7.86 -11.93
CA GLN A 37 -8.68 7.71 -10.68
C GLN A 37 -7.37 8.50 -10.70
N ILE A 38 -6.64 8.51 -11.81
CA ILE A 38 -5.44 9.34 -12.00
C ILE A 38 -5.78 10.82 -11.82
N GLU A 39 -6.86 11.31 -12.45
CA GLU A 39 -7.29 12.71 -12.29
C GLU A 39 -7.64 13.07 -10.83
N ARG A 40 -8.27 12.15 -10.09
CA ARG A 40 -8.55 12.34 -8.66
C ARG A 40 -7.26 12.38 -7.84
N MET A 41 -6.31 11.49 -8.14
CA MET A 41 -5.01 11.46 -7.47
C MET A 41 -4.24 12.75 -7.72
N ASP A 42 -4.30 13.31 -8.93
CA ASP A 42 -3.64 14.58 -9.28
C ASP A 42 -4.24 15.76 -8.52
N LYS A 43 -5.57 15.86 -8.44
CA LYS A 43 -6.22 16.89 -7.62
C LYS A 43 -5.84 16.78 -6.14
N ASN A 44 -5.71 15.56 -5.63
CA ASN A 44 -5.30 15.32 -4.25
C ASN A 44 -3.80 15.58 -4.04
N ALA A 45 -2.95 15.38 -5.06
CA ALA A 45 -1.52 15.65 -5.00
C ALA A 45 -1.21 17.15 -5.12
N GLU A 46 -1.96 17.91 -5.93
CA GLU A 46 -1.87 19.37 -5.99
C GLU A 46 -2.18 20.02 -4.62
N ALA A 47 -3.09 19.44 -3.86
CA ALA A 47 -3.39 19.86 -2.48
C ALA A 47 -2.28 19.52 -1.47
N GLU A 48 -1.39 18.58 -1.80
CA GLU A 48 -0.28 18.13 -0.96
C GLU A 48 1.06 18.25 -1.69
N SER A 49 1.48 19.48 -1.98
CA SER A 49 2.83 19.74 -2.48
C SER A 49 3.88 18.99 -1.64
N PRO A 50 4.96 18.43 -2.25
CA PRO A 50 6.08 17.83 -1.55
C PRO A 50 6.60 18.68 -0.39
N ASP A 51 6.55 20.01 -0.55
CA ASP A 51 6.96 20.99 0.46
C ASP A 51 6.07 20.92 1.72
N LEU A 52 4.75 20.86 1.54
CA LEU A 52 3.78 20.74 2.64
C LEU A 52 3.94 19.41 3.41
N ARG A 53 4.29 18.32 2.71
CA ARG A 53 4.58 17.03 3.35
C ARG A 53 5.85 17.08 4.19
N MET A 54 6.88 17.75 3.71
CA MET A 54 8.13 17.96 4.46
C MET A 54 7.89 18.84 5.69
N GLU A 55 7.13 19.92 5.53
CA GLU A 55 6.76 20.82 6.62
C GLU A 55 5.94 20.11 7.71
N SER A 56 4.94 19.31 7.32
CA SER A 56 4.14 18.52 8.27
C SER A 56 5.00 17.52 9.06
N GLN A 57 5.93 16.83 8.40
CA GLN A 57 6.88 15.93 9.10
C GLN A 57 7.84 16.68 10.03
N LYS A 58 8.29 17.87 9.62
CA LYS A 58 9.15 18.73 10.45
C LYS A 58 8.40 19.26 11.66
N ALA A 59 7.14 19.67 11.49
CA ALA A 59 6.27 20.12 12.57
C ALA A 59 6.04 19.01 13.60
N MET A 60 5.75 17.78 13.14
CA MET A 60 5.60 16.62 14.03
C MET A 60 6.88 16.34 14.84
N ARG A 61 8.05 16.30 14.18
CA ARG A 61 9.34 16.11 14.88
C ARG A 61 9.59 17.20 15.92
N THR A 62 9.36 18.46 15.54
CA THR A 62 9.56 19.60 16.43
C THR A 62 8.64 19.54 17.65
N ALA A 63 7.36 19.18 17.46
CA ALA A 63 6.40 19.04 18.54
C ALA A 63 6.80 17.92 19.52
N MET A 64 7.29 16.79 19.00
CA MET A 64 7.81 15.69 19.81
C MET A 64 9.05 16.10 20.61
N GLU A 65 10.01 16.79 19.99
CA GLU A 65 11.23 17.27 20.64
C GLU A 65 10.94 18.27 21.77
N LYS A 66 9.89 19.10 21.60
CA LYS A 66 9.45 20.07 22.61
C LYS A 66 8.54 19.48 23.69
N GLY A 67 8.11 18.22 23.56
CA GLY A 67 7.12 17.62 24.45
C GLY A 67 5.73 18.24 24.35
N ASP A 68 5.40 18.88 23.22
CA ASP A 68 4.10 19.51 22.98
C ASP A 68 3.06 18.46 22.58
N VAL A 69 2.43 17.87 23.59
CA VAL A 69 1.46 16.78 23.43
C VAL A 69 0.22 17.23 22.65
N GLU A 70 -0.21 18.48 22.79
CA GLU A 70 -1.38 18.99 22.06
C GLU A 70 -1.08 19.16 20.56
N ALA A 71 0.08 19.71 20.22
CA ALA A 71 0.52 19.82 18.83
C ALA A 71 0.68 18.43 18.18
N VAL A 72 1.27 17.46 18.88
CA VAL A 72 1.37 16.08 18.38
C VAL A 72 -0.01 15.47 18.14
N ARG A 73 -0.96 15.64 19.08
CA ARG A 73 -2.32 15.11 18.94
C ARG A 73 -3.05 15.72 17.75
N SER A 74 -2.96 17.04 17.56
CA SER A 74 -3.59 17.74 16.45
C SER A 74 -3.04 17.27 15.09
N LEU A 75 -1.71 17.24 14.95
CA LEU A 75 -1.05 16.79 13.72
C LEU A 75 -1.34 15.31 13.41
N ALA A 76 -1.39 14.45 14.43
CA ALA A 76 -1.73 13.04 14.27
C ALA A 76 -3.18 12.85 13.82
N SER A 77 -4.11 13.66 14.35
CA SER A 77 -5.53 13.60 13.98
C SER A 77 -5.73 13.98 12.51
N HIS A 78 -5.14 15.10 12.09
CA HIS A 78 -5.19 15.54 10.69
C HIS A 78 -4.64 14.46 9.73
N LYS A 79 -3.49 13.88 10.08
CA LYS A 79 -2.91 12.79 9.28
C LYS A 79 -3.79 11.53 9.27
N GLY A 80 -4.47 11.23 10.37
CA GLY A 80 -5.43 10.14 10.47
C GLY A 80 -6.61 10.33 9.52
N GLU A 81 -7.15 11.55 9.44
CA GLU A 81 -8.23 11.91 8.51
C GLU A 81 -7.79 11.75 7.05
N GLU A 82 -6.58 12.22 6.69
CA GLU A 82 -6.01 12.04 5.35
C GLU A 82 -5.85 10.56 4.97
N VAL A 83 -5.31 9.74 5.87
CA VAL A 83 -5.17 8.30 5.66
C VAL A 83 -6.54 7.65 5.47
N THR A 84 -7.51 8.02 6.31
CA THR A 84 -8.88 7.49 6.23
C THR A 84 -9.53 7.85 4.90
N ARG A 85 -9.41 9.11 4.46
CA ARG A 85 -9.92 9.56 3.15
C ARG A 85 -9.35 8.72 2.02
N ARG A 86 -8.03 8.48 2.00
CA ARG A 86 -7.37 7.66 0.98
C ARG A 86 -7.83 6.21 0.99
N LEU A 87 -8.03 5.62 2.18
CA LEU A 87 -8.54 4.25 2.29
C LEU A 87 -9.96 4.13 1.74
N VAL A 88 -10.82 5.12 2.00
CA VAL A 88 -12.19 5.17 1.46
C VAL A 88 -12.17 5.33 -0.07
N GLU A 89 -11.33 6.22 -0.59
CA GLU A 89 -11.15 6.39 -2.04
C GLU A 89 -10.68 5.09 -2.71
N GLN A 90 -9.68 4.43 -2.14
CA GLN A 90 -9.18 3.15 -2.63
C GLN A 90 -10.26 2.06 -2.59
N ALA A 91 -11.02 1.97 -1.50
CA ALA A 91 -12.12 1.02 -1.38
C ALA A 91 -13.22 1.28 -2.42
N THR A 92 -13.52 2.55 -2.68
CA THR A 92 -14.49 2.96 -3.70
C THR A 92 -14.01 2.56 -5.10
N PHE A 93 -12.74 2.83 -5.41
CA PHE A 93 -12.13 2.43 -6.69
C PHE A 93 -12.18 0.90 -6.87
N VAL A 94 -11.82 0.13 -5.85
CA VAL A 94 -11.89 -1.34 -5.91
C VAL A 94 -13.34 -1.82 -6.08
N ALA A 95 -14.31 -1.17 -5.44
CA ALA A 95 -15.73 -1.50 -5.62
C ALA A 95 -16.21 -1.21 -7.06
N GLU A 96 -15.87 -0.04 -7.61
CA GLU A 96 -16.17 0.32 -9.01
C GLU A 96 -15.53 -0.68 -9.99
N LEU A 97 -14.27 -1.07 -9.76
CA LEU A 97 -13.56 -2.06 -10.57
C LEU A 97 -14.26 -3.43 -10.54
N ARG A 98 -14.68 -3.88 -9.36
CA ARG A 98 -15.41 -5.15 -9.20
C ARG A 98 -16.76 -5.14 -9.90
N GLY A 99 -17.40 -3.98 -10.03
CA GLY A 99 -18.66 -3.83 -10.77
C GLY A 99 -18.53 -4.05 -12.29
N ILE A 100 -17.33 -3.96 -12.84
CA ILE A 100 -17.06 -4.19 -14.29
C ILE A 100 -16.90 -5.69 -14.59
N LEU A 101 -16.48 -6.47 -13.59
CA LEU A 101 -16.16 -7.89 -13.72
C LEU A 101 -17.42 -8.77 -13.62
N THR A 102 -17.41 -9.91 -14.32
CA THR A 102 -18.47 -10.91 -14.15
C THR A 102 -18.31 -11.65 -12.82
N PRO A 103 -19.37 -12.30 -12.30
CA PRO A 103 -19.27 -13.10 -11.08
C PRO A 103 -18.17 -14.18 -11.12
N GLU A 104 -17.95 -14.80 -12.29
CA GLU A 104 -16.90 -15.81 -12.49
C GLU A 104 -15.50 -15.20 -12.42
N GLN A 105 -15.31 -14.03 -13.04
CA GLN A 105 -14.04 -13.28 -12.99
C GLN A 105 -13.73 -12.82 -11.57
N LEU A 106 -14.75 -12.33 -10.84
CA LEU A 106 -14.62 -11.96 -9.43
C LEU A 106 -14.17 -13.13 -8.57
N LYS A 107 -14.78 -14.32 -8.77
CA LYS A 107 -14.41 -15.53 -8.04
C LYS A 107 -12.95 -15.93 -8.28
N ARG A 108 -12.46 -15.78 -9.52
CA ARG A 108 -11.04 -16.03 -9.84
C ARG A 108 -10.12 -15.03 -9.17
N LEU A 109 -10.49 -13.74 -9.19
CA LEU A 109 -9.72 -12.67 -8.57
C LEU A 109 -9.66 -12.85 -7.04
N ASP A 110 -10.76 -13.22 -6.39
CA ASP A 110 -10.79 -13.52 -4.96
C ASP A 110 -9.91 -14.72 -4.61
N ALA A 111 -9.97 -15.80 -5.40
CA ALA A 111 -9.11 -16.96 -5.19
C ALA A 111 -7.61 -16.61 -5.34
N LEU A 112 -7.26 -15.74 -6.29
CA LEU A 112 -5.89 -15.24 -6.47
C LEU A 112 -5.45 -14.42 -5.25
N ARG A 113 -6.31 -13.50 -4.79
CA ARG A 113 -6.05 -12.68 -3.61
C ARG A 113 -5.81 -13.53 -2.37
N ASP A 114 -6.67 -14.51 -2.13
CA ASP A 114 -6.57 -15.40 -0.96
C ASP A 114 -5.27 -16.23 -1.01
N ARG A 115 -4.89 -16.71 -2.20
CA ARG A 115 -3.61 -17.43 -2.40
C ARG A 115 -2.39 -16.53 -2.16
N LEU A 116 -2.47 -15.25 -2.50
CA LEU A 116 -1.40 -14.29 -2.26
C LEU A 116 -1.32 -13.91 -0.79
N ALA A 117 -2.46 -13.73 -0.12
CA ALA A 117 -2.55 -13.49 1.31
C ALA A 117 -1.94 -14.65 2.11
N LEU A 118 -2.28 -15.91 1.79
CA LEU A 118 -1.70 -17.09 2.44
C LEU A 118 -0.18 -17.19 2.25
N ARG A 119 0.34 -16.81 1.07
CA ARG A 119 1.79 -16.79 0.81
C ARG A 119 2.50 -15.68 1.58
N PHE A 120 1.83 -14.56 1.79
CA PHE A 120 2.36 -13.46 2.60
C PHE A 120 2.36 -13.84 4.08
N GLU A 121 1.27 -14.41 4.58
CA GLU A 121 1.14 -14.87 5.97
C GLU A 121 2.18 -15.92 6.32
N ARG A 122 2.41 -16.92 5.46
CA ARG A 122 3.48 -17.91 5.67
C ARG A 122 4.86 -17.26 5.76
N ARG A 123 5.17 -16.32 4.86
CA ARG A 123 6.45 -15.60 4.91
C ARG A 123 6.62 -14.79 6.20
N MET A 124 5.54 -14.20 6.71
CA MET A 124 5.56 -13.46 7.98
C MET A 124 5.75 -14.39 9.17
N GLN A 125 5.16 -15.59 9.15
CA GLN A 125 5.37 -16.62 10.16
C GLN A 125 6.81 -17.15 10.13
N ASP A 126 7.33 -17.51 8.95
CA ASP A 126 8.69 -18.01 8.77
C ASP A 126 9.76 -16.96 9.14
N ALA A 127 9.49 -15.67 8.90
CA ALA A 127 10.37 -14.57 9.32
C ALA A 127 10.31 -14.28 10.83
N GLY A 128 9.25 -14.71 11.52
CA GLY A 128 9.11 -14.63 12.98
C GLY A 128 9.71 -15.83 13.73
N ASP A 129 9.98 -16.94 13.04
CA ASP A 129 10.49 -18.21 13.60
C ASP A 129 11.99 -18.43 13.29
N GLY A 130 12.72 -17.34 13.04
CA GLY A 130 14.18 -17.39 12.97
C GLY A 130 14.77 -17.74 14.35
N PRO A 131 15.85 -18.53 14.43
CA PRO A 131 16.43 -19.03 15.69
C PRO A 131 17.13 -17.98 16.57
N GLU A 132 16.81 -16.69 16.44
CA GLU A 132 17.32 -15.63 17.30
C GLU A 132 16.23 -15.16 18.28
N GLY A 133 15.72 -16.13 19.04
CA GLY A 133 15.17 -15.85 20.37
C GLY A 133 16.28 -15.31 21.26
N ILE A 134 16.02 -14.16 21.86
CA ILE A 134 16.85 -13.48 22.87
C ILE A 134 17.29 -14.50 23.94
N GLY A 135 18.57 -14.86 23.96
CA GLY A 135 19.16 -15.62 25.07
C GLY A 135 20.30 -16.55 24.66
N GLY A 136 21.54 -16.07 24.74
CA GLY A 136 22.71 -16.95 24.70
C GLY A 136 23.98 -16.26 24.28
N MET A 137 24.74 -15.75 25.25
CA MET A 137 26.16 -15.46 25.04
C MET A 137 26.88 -16.77 24.69
N ARG A 138 27.41 -16.90 23.47
CA ARG A 138 28.68 -17.61 23.26
C ARG A 138 29.37 -17.17 21.97
N ALA A 139 30.68 -17.00 22.12
CA ALA A 139 31.60 -16.37 21.21
C ALA A 139 31.85 -17.15 19.91
N GLU A 140 32.50 -16.42 18.99
CA GLU A 140 33.15 -16.84 17.74
C GLU A 140 32.32 -16.74 16.45
N ARG A 141 32.37 -15.55 15.83
CA ARG A 141 32.09 -15.34 14.40
C ARG A 141 33.44 -15.18 13.66
N PRO A 142 33.68 -15.90 12.54
CA PRO A 142 34.58 -15.39 11.52
C PRO A 142 33.87 -14.28 10.73
N ALA A 143 34.63 -13.25 10.38
CA ALA A 143 34.17 -12.09 9.64
C ALA A 143 33.60 -12.47 8.25
N HIS A 144 32.40 -11.97 7.91
CA HIS A 144 32.12 -11.31 6.64
C HIS A 144 30.66 -10.82 6.50
N ARG A 145 30.59 -9.50 6.26
CA ARG A 145 29.69 -8.69 5.41
C ARG A 145 28.90 -7.59 6.13
N PRO A 146 29.18 -6.31 5.84
CA PRO A 146 28.30 -5.21 6.19
C PRO A 146 27.19 -5.14 5.12
N GLY A 147 26.14 -5.95 5.28
CA GLY A 147 24.87 -5.75 4.59
C GLY A 147 23.92 -5.07 5.57
N GLY A 148 23.86 -3.75 5.55
CA GLY A 148 22.94 -2.97 6.39
C GLY A 148 21.47 -3.29 6.10
N PRO A 149 20.55 -2.93 7.02
CA PRO A 149 19.13 -3.24 6.90
C PRO A 149 18.45 -2.29 5.88
N GLU A 150 18.66 -2.51 4.59
CA GLU A 150 18.00 -1.74 3.52
C GLU A 150 16.67 -2.36 3.04
N HIS A 151 16.18 -3.45 3.62
CA HIS A 151 15.06 -4.21 3.04
C HIS A 151 13.75 -4.20 3.83
N MET A 152 13.63 -3.37 4.88
CA MET A 152 12.33 -3.02 5.44
C MET A 152 11.91 -1.61 5.02
N ARG A 153 11.80 -1.36 3.72
CA ARG A 153 10.83 -0.35 3.30
C ARG A 153 9.46 -1.04 3.41
N PRO A 154 8.56 -0.61 4.32
CA PRO A 154 7.16 -1.00 4.18
C PRO A 154 6.74 -0.63 2.76
N PRO A 155 5.82 -1.37 2.10
CA PRO A 155 5.32 -0.99 0.80
C PRO A 155 4.58 0.33 0.94
N ARG A 156 5.33 1.43 0.84
CA ARG A 156 4.82 2.72 0.45
C ARG A 156 4.51 2.53 -1.03
N MET A 157 3.31 2.07 -1.36
CA MET A 157 2.78 2.40 -2.68
C MET A 157 2.68 3.93 -2.67
N PHE A 158 3.74 4.58 -3.13
CA PHE A 158 3.70 6.02 -3.31
C PHE A 158 2.62 6.28 -4.37
N PRO A 159 1.76 7.30 -4.18
CA PRO A 159 0.75 7.66 -5.17
C PRO A 159 1.32 7.77 -6.59
N GLU A 160 2.58 8.20 -6.72
CA GLU A 160 3.31 8.30 -7.99
C GLU A 160 3.61 6.95 -8.67
N GLU A 161 3.96 5.91 -7.90
CA GLU A 161 4.23 4.58 -8.46
C GLU A 161 2.93 3.95 -8.95
N MET A 162 1.89 4.02 -8.11
CA MET A 162 0.55 3.55 -8.47
C MET A 162 0.01 4.28 -9.72
N LYS A 163 0.22 5.61 -9.82
CA LYS A 163 -0.16 6.39 -11.00
C LYS A 163 0.59 5.93 -12.26
N ARG A 164 1.90 5.65 -12.17
CA ARG A 164 2.68 5.13 -13.30
C ARG A 164 2.19 3.77 -13.76
N ASP A 165 1.88 2.88 -12.83
CA ASP A 165 1.38 1.54 -13.16
C ASP A 165 -0.01 1.62 -13.80
N MET A 166 -0.90 2.49 -13.29
CA MET A 166 -2.18 2.78 -13.93
C MET A 166 -2.01 3.32 -15.35
N GLN A 167 -1.09 4.28 -15.54
CA GLN A 167 -0.84 4.88 -16.86
C GLN A 167 -0.28 3.85 -17.84
N ARG A 168 0.66 3.02 -17.40
CA ARG A 168 1.19 1.93 -18.22
C ARG A 168 0.08 0.97 -18.66
N TRP A 169 -0.77 0.55 -17.73
CA TRP A 169 -1.87 -0.35 -18.05
C TRP A 169 -2.87 0.27 -19.02
N ILE A 170 -3.16 1.58 -18.87
CA ILE A 170 -3.95 2.36 -19.81
C ILE A 170 -3.31 2.31 -21.20
N ASP A 171 -2.02 2.61 -21.32
CA ASP A 171 -1.31 2.68 -22.59
C ASP A 171 -1.28 1.32 -23.31
N GLU A 172 -1.17 0.22 -22.56
CA GLU A 172 -1.17 -1.16 -23.09
C GLU A 172 -2.56 -1.65 -23.54
N ASN A 173 -3.64 -1.03 -23.07
CA ASN A 173 -5.02 -1.47 -23.31
C ASN A 173 -5.92 -0.39 -23.95
N SER A 174 -5.34 0.73 -24.42
CA SER A 174 -6.04 1.81 -25.15
C SER A 174 -6.00 1.65 -26.67
#